data_AF-A0A350W2F6-F1
#
_entry.id   AF-A0A350W2F6-F1
#
_cell.length_a   1.000
_cell.length_b   1.000
_cell.length_c   1.000
_cell.angle_alpha   90.00
_cell.angle_beta   90.00
_cell.angle_gamma   90.00
#
_symmetry.space_group_name_H-M   'P 1'
#
loop_
_entity.id
_entity.type
_entity.pdbx_description
1 polymer ?
#
loop_
_entity_poly.entity_id
_entity_poly.type
_entity_poly.pdbx_seq_one_letter_code
_entity_poly.pdbx_strand_id
1 'polypeptide(L)' 'MDRAEIISMTETMETPAGVFKNCLKTEEGSALNENESAYKFYAPGIGLIKDGPVKLIKYGYSQKEKK' A
#
# COMPACT_ATOMS: atom_id res chain seq x y z
N MET A 1 -13.81 15.74 0.14
CA MET A 1 -12.77 15.33 1.10
C MET A 1 -12.58 13.85 0.93
N ASP A 2 -11.35 13.43 0.72
CA ASP A 2 -11.00 12.02 0.51
C ASP A 2 -10.89 11.31 1.87
N ARG A 3 -11.23 10.04 1.90
CA ARG A 3 -11.22 9.20 3.10
C ARG A 3 -10.46 7.91 2.83
N ALA A 4 -9.81 7.40 3.87
CA ALA A 4 -9.12 6.13 3.85
C ALA A 4 -9.52 5.33 5.09
N GLU A 5 -10.15 4.18 4.88
CA GLU A 5 -10.58 3.28 5.94
C GLU A 5 -9.60 2.10 6.06
N ILE A 6 -9.25 1.73 7.29
CA ILE A 6 -8.42 0.56 7.55
C ILE A 6 -9.32 -0.68 7.45
N ILE A 7 -9.06 -1.51 6.44
CA ILE A 7 -9.80 -2.76 6.22
C ILE A 7 -9.12 -3.92 6.91
N SER A 8 -7.78 -3.95 6.91
CA SER A 8 -7.00 -5.01 7.56
C SER A 8 -5.57 -4.56 7.84
N MET A 9 -4.94 -5.19 8.84
CA MET A 9 -3.51 -5.01 9.17
C MET A 9 -2.70 -6.29 9.04
N THR A 10 -3.32 -7.40 8.64
CA THR A 10 -2.69 -8.73 8.60
C THR A 10 -2.71 -9.34 7.20
N GLU A 11 -2.95 -8.53 6.17
CA GLU A 11 -3.06 -9.01 4.79
C GLU A 11 -1.72 -9.52 4.25
N THR A 12 -1.81 -10.49 3.34
CA THR A 12 -0.66 -10.96 2.57
C THR A 12 -0.83 -10.51 1.11
N MET A 13 0.16 -9.80 0.58
CA MET A 13 0.10 -9.22 -0.77
C MET A 13 1.30 -9.65 -1.60
N GLU A 14 1.01 -10.15 -2.80
CA GLU A 14 2.01 -10.53 -3.79
C GLU A 14 2.17 -9.46 -4.86
N THR A 15 3.42 -9.03 -5.05
CA THR A 15 3.84 -8.14 -6.12
C THR A 15 5.07 -8.72 -6.83
N PRO A 16 5.45 -8.19 -8.00
CA PRO A 16 6.70 -8.59 -8.64
C PRO A 16 7.96 -8.31 -7.79
N ALA A 17 7.88 -7.40 -6.81
CA ALA A 17 8.95 -7.16 -5.84
C ALA A 17 9.04 -8.23 -4.73
N GLY A 18 8.07 -9.14 -4.62
CA GLY A 18 8.03 -10.21 -3.64
C GLY A 18 6.68 -10.39 -2.95
N VAL A 19 6.66 -11.24 -1.93
CA VAL A 19 5.50 -11.51 -1.08
C VAL A 19 5.66 -10.78 0.25
N PHE A 20 4.69 -9.95 0.60
CA PHE A 20 4.67 -9.17 1.84
C PHE A 20 3.59 -9.68 2.77
N LYS A 21 3.93 -9.86 4.05
CA LYS A 21 3.01 -10.28 5.12
C LYS A 21 2.73 -9.12 6.06
N ASN A 22 1.64 -9.22 6.83
CA ASN A 22 1.22 -8.20 7.79
C ASN A 22 1.09 -6.81 7.14
N CYS A 23 0.51 -6.79 5.93
CA CYS A 23 0.29 -5.56 5.20
C CYS A 23 -0.95 -4.84 5.73
N LEU A 24 -0.85 -3.51 5.79
CA LEU A 24 -2.02 -2.65 5.96
C LEU A 24 -2.76 -2.57 4.62
N LYS A 25 -4.06 -2.90 4.63
CA LYS A 25 -4.99 -2.70 3.53
C LYS A 25 -5.91 -1.55 3.88
N THR A 26 -5.97 -0.54 3.01
CA THR A 26 -6.93 0.55 3.12
C THR A 26 -7.88 0.55 1.93
N GLU A 27 -9.11 0.99 2.17
CA GLU A 27 -10.05 1.38 1.13
C GLU A 27 -10.09 2.90 1.10
N GLU A 28 -9.70 3.48 -0.03
CA GLU A 28 -9.84 4.91 -0.25
C GLU A 28 -11.10 5.20 -1.06
N GLY A 29 -11.77 6.29 -0.74
CA GLY A 29 -12.91 6.80 -1.50
C GLY A 29 -13.17 8.27 -1.27
N SER A 30 -14.16 8.81 -1.97
CA SER A 30 -14.51 10.23 -1.92
C SER A 30 -15.90 10.46 -1.36
N ALA A 31 -16.06 11.51 -0.54
CA ALA A 31 -17.37 11.97 -0.11
C ALA A 31 -18.28 12.44 -1.27
N LEU A 32 -17.70 12.73 -2.42
CA LEU A 32 -18.40 13.27 -3.59
C LEU A 32 -18.86 12.18 -4.55
N ASN A 33 -18.15 11.03 -4.58
CA ASN A 33 -18.39 9.94 -5.52
C ASN A 33 -18.38 8.60 -4.78
N GLU A 34 -19.56 8.06 -4.46
CA GLU A 34 -19.69 6.79 -3.73
C GLU A 34 -19.19 5.58 -4.53
N ASN A 35 -19.11 5.70 -5.86
CA ASN A 35 -18.59 4.65 -6.75
C ASN A 35 -17.05 4.68 -6.86
N GLU A 36 -16.40 5.71 -6.33
CA GLU A 36 -14.95 5.83 -6.35
C GLU A 36 -14.39 5.12 -5.11
N SER A 37 -13.94 3.88 -5.31
CA SER A 37 -13.25 3.10 -4.29
C SER A 37 -11.98 2.48 -4.86
N ALA A 38 -10.88 2.55 -4.10
CA ALA A 38 -9.61 1.95 -4.47
C ALA A 38 -8.94 1.32 -3.26
N TYR A 39 -8.46 0.08 -3.43
CA TYR A 39 -7.67 -0.57 -2.39
C TYR A 39 -6.19 -0.24 -2.53
N LYS A 40 -5.59 0.19 -1.42
CA LYS A 40 -4.14 0.34 -1.28
C LYS A 40 -3.60 -0.65 -0.26
N PHE A 41 -2.38 -1.09 -0.49
CA PHE A 41 -1.67 -1.98 0.42
C PHE A 41 -0.32 -1.39 0.78
N TYR A 42 0.05 -1.49 2.05
CA TYR A 42 1.30 -0.99 2.58
C TYR A 42 2.03 -2.10 3.35
N ALA A 43 3.31 -2.30 3.04
CA ALA A 43 4.17 -3.25 3.75
C ALA A 43 4.99 -2.55 4.85
N PRO A 44 5.15 -3.16 6.04
CA PRO A 44 6.02 -2.65 7.09
C PRO A 44 7.45 -2.41 6.59
N GLY A 45 8.01 -1.24 6.90
CA GLY A 45 9.38 -0.87 6.51
C GLY A 45 9.57 -0.47 5.03
N ILE A 46 8.52 -0.53 4.20
CA ILE A 46 8.58 -0.18 2.77
C ILE A 46 7.58 0.94 2.44
N GLY A 47 6.36 0.86 2.97
CA GLY A 47 5.27 1.77 2.60
C GLY A 47 4.38 1.17 1.50
N LEU A 48 3.92 2.00 0.56
CA LEU A 48 2.94 1.61 -0.46
C LEU A 48 3.51 0.55 -1.42
N ILE A 49 2.86 -0.61 -1.47
CA ILE A 49 3.23 -1.75 -2.33
C ILE A 49 2.21 -2.04 -3.44
N LYS A 50 0.98 -1.53 -3.31
CA LYS A 50 -0.08 -1.63 -4.32
C LYS A 50 -1.03 -0.44 -4.22
N ASP A 51 -1.39 0.13 -5.36
CA ASP A 51 -2.39 1.18 -5.50
C ASP A 51 -3.32 0.86 -6.66
N GLY A 52 -4.57 0.48 -6.35
CA GLY A 52 -5.52 0.03 -7.36
C GLY A 52 -4.91 -1.09 -8.23
N PRO A 53 -4.80 -0.94 -9.56
CA PRO A 53 -4.19 -1.96 -10.42
C PRO A 53 -2.65 -1.99 -10.36
N VAL A 54 -1.99 -0.95 -9.84
CA VAL A 54 -0.53 -0.79 -9.86
C VAL A 54 0.12 -1.57 -8.72
N LYS A 55 1.22 -2.29 -9.02
CA LYS A 55 1.98 -3.09 -8.05
C LYS A 55 3.45 -2.69 -8.02
N LEU A 56 4.08 -2.76 -6.85
CA LEU A 56 5.51 -2.51 -6.66
C LEU A 56 6.35 -3.57 -7.37
N ILE A 57 7.27 -3.13 -8.23
CA ILE A 57 8.15 -4.01 -9.03
C ILE A 57 9.53 -4.20 -8.38
N LYS A 58 10.07 -3.18 -7.71
CA LYS A 58 11.38 -3.23 -7.04
C LYS A 58 11.46 -2.17 -5.95
N TYR A 59 12.20 -2.45 -4.88
CA TYR A 59 12.55 -1.49 -3.83
C TYR A 59 13.96 -1.74 -3.29
N GLY A 60 14.47 -0.81 -2.49
CA GLY A 60 15.76 -0.91 -1.82
C GLY A 60 15.97 0.29 -0.90
N TYR A 61 16.98 0.21 -0.04
CA TYR A 61 17.34 1.30 0.87
C TYR A 61 18.59 2.00 0.35
N SER A 62 18.58 3.34 0.36
CA SER A 62 19.81 4.11 0.12
C SER A 62 20.73 3.98 1.33
N GLN A 63 22.02 3.77 1.08
CA GLN A 63 23.02 3.84 2.14
C GLN A 63 23.12 5.29 2.59
N LYS A 64 22.90 5.55 3.89
CA LYS A 64 23.21 6.87 4.46
C LYS A 64 24.72 7.01 4.52
N GLU A 65 25.28 8.09 3.94
CA GLU A 65 26.66 8.50 4.23
C GLU A 65 26.79 8.67 5.75
N LYS A 66 27.71 7.90 6.35
CA LYS A 66 28.11 8.10 7.74
C LYS A 66 28.84 9.45 7.78
N LYS A 67 28.19 10.47 8.33
CA LYS A 67 28.84 11.71 8.75
C LYS A 67 29.75 11.46 9.95
#